data_AF-A0A9D8N2U7-F1
#
_entry.id   AF-A0A9D8N2U7-F1
#
_cell.length_a   1.000
_cell.length_b   1.000
_cell.length_c   1.000
_cell.angle_alpha   90.00
_cell.angle_beta   90.00
_cell.angle_gamma   90.00
#
_symmetry.space_group_name_H-M   'P 1'
#
loop_
_entity.id
_entity.type
_entity.pdbx_description
1 polymer ?
#
loop_
_entity_poly.entity_id
_entity_poly.type
_entity_poly.pdbx_seq_one_letter_code
_entity_poly.pdbx_strand_id
1 'polypeptide(L)'
;MHKCYDNFEEDLVIAQLDTVKEQDEIKNYVYKKSLIRPNTNAFTIIIIFISIVVFGIICSFLIIKLTNNENNSFLIFLLVCLSIFILTSRLFCIKLVECYQHYAKVETRRKCLCRPTCSEYAIISLKKYFLPVALFKILKRLLKTCRGGIYKNDEP
;
A
#
# COMPACT_ATOMS: atom_id res chain seq x y z
N MET A 1 14.55 1.56 -51.14
CA MET A 1 13.97 0.47 -50.30
C MET A 1 14.98 -0.06 -49.28
N HIS A 2 16.22 -0.40 -49.65
CA HIS A 2 17.25 -0.88 -48.70
C HIS A 2 17.49 0.03 -47.48
N LYS A 3 17.69 1.34 -47.71
CA LYS A 3 17.92 2.32 -46.62
C LYS A 3 16.80 2.43 -45.57
N CYS A 4 15.55 2.10 -45.93
CA CYS A 4 14.44 2.08 -44.97
C CYS A 4 14.40 0.79 -44.15
N TYR A 5 14.90 -0.32 -44.70
CA TYR A 5 14.97 -1.61 -44.02
C TYR A 5 16.10 -1.60 -43.00
N ASP A 6 17.28 -1.09 -43.38
CA ASP A 6 18.44 -0.99 -42.49
C ASP A 6 18.15 -0.06 -41.30
N ASN A 7 17.49 1.08 -41.53
CA ASN A 7 17.06 1.99 -40.45
C ASN A 7 16.00 1.35 -39.53
N PHE A 8 15.09 0.53 -40.07
CA PHE A 8 14.08 -0.16 -39.27
C PHE A 8 14.68 -1.25 -38.38
N GLU A 9 15.69 -1.97 -38.89
CA GLU A 9 16.42 -2.98 -38.12
C GLU A 9 17.25 -2.33 -37.00
N GLU A 10 17.88 -1.18 -37.28
CA GLU A 10 18.59 -0.37 -36.28
C GLU A 10 17.64 0.17 -35.19
N ASP A 11 16.48 0.71 -35.57
CA ASP A 11 15.44 1.16 -34.61
C ASP A 11 14.94 0.01 -33.72
N LEU A 12 14.79 -1.20 -34.27
CA LEU A 12 14.34 -2.38 -33.53
C LEU A 12 15.40 -2.84 -32.51
N VAL A 13 16.67 -2.81 -32.90
CA VAL A 13 17.80 -3.14 -32.03
C VAL A 13 17.93 -2.11 -30.91
N ILE A 14 17.77 -0.81 -31.20
CA ILE A 14 17.76 0.25 -30.20
C ILE A 14 16.63 0.05 -29.19
N ALA A 15 15.40 -0.22 -29.66
CA ALA A 15 14.26 -0.48 -28.78
C ALA A 15 14.48 -1.71 -27.88
N GLN A 16 15.06 -2.79 -28.41
CA GLN A 16 15.43 -3.96 -27.62
C GLN A 16 16.50 -3.63 -26.57
N LEU A 17 17.56 -2.91 -26.95
CA LEU A 17 18.60 -2.47 -26.03
C LEU A 17 18.05 -1.61 -24.88
N ASP A 18 17.14 -0.70 -25.19
CA ASP A 18 16.52 0.17 -24.18
C ASP A 18 15.63 -0.63 -23.22
N THR A 19 14.88 -1.62 -23.70
CA THR A 19 14.12 -2.50 -22.79
C THR A 19 15.02 -3.31 -21.85
N VAL A 20 16.16 -3.81 -22.34
CA VAL A 20 17.12 -4.56 -21.50
C VAL A 20 17.74 -3.65 -20.45
N LYS A 21 18.16 -2.44 -20.84
CA LYS A 21 18.68 -1.44 -19.90
C LYS A 21 17.66 -1.11 -18.81
N GLU A 22 16.39 -0.90 -19.16
CA GLU A 22 15.33 -0.60 -18.20
C GLU A 22 15.15 -1.76 -17.19
N GLN A 23 15.15 -3.01 -17.65
CA GLN A 23 15.07 -4.18 -16.78
C GLN A 23 16.24 -4.23 -15.79
N ASP A 24 17.46 -4.00 -16.26
CA ASP A 24 18.66 -4.00 -15.43
C ASP A 24 18.67 -2.85 -14.42
N GLU A 25 18.19 -1.66 -14.80
CA GLU A 25 18.03 -0.53 -13.89
C GLU A 25 17.06 -0.83 -12.75
N ILE A 26 15.88 -1.39 -13.07
CA ILE A 26 14.87 -1.72 -12.06
C ILE A 26 15.38 -2.85 -11.15
N LYS A 27 16.02 -3.87 -11.72
CA LYS A 27 16.65 -4.95 -10.96
C LYS A 27 17.72 -4.39 -10.03
N ASN A 28 18.61 -3.54 -10.52
CA ASN A 28 19.64 -2.89 -9.72
C ASN A 28 19.05 -2.03 -8.61
N TYR A 29 17.96 -1.31 -8.88
CA TYR A 29 17.22 -0.56 -7.86
C TYR A 29 16.74 -1.48 -6.74
N VAL A 30 16.08 -2.60 -7.06
CA VAL A 30 15.57 -3.56 -6.06
C VAL A 30 16.71 -4.19 -5.24
N TYR A 31 17.82 -4.56 -5.89
CA TYR A 31 18.94 -5.24 -5.24
C TYR A 31 19.80 -4.32 -4.36
N LYS A 32 20.09 -3.10 -4.82
CA LYS A 32 20.93 -2.13 -4.11
C LYS A 32 20.20 -1.44 -2.96
N LYS A 33 18.87 -1.51 -2.94
CA LYS A 33 18.06 -0.80 -1.96
C LYS A 33 18.26 -1.32 -0.54
N SER A 34 18.50 -0.39 0.38
CA SER A 34 18.52 -0.69 1.81
C SER A 34 17.10 -1.00 2.30
N LEU A 35 16.96 -2.12 3.00
CA LEU A 35 15.69 -2.55 3.57
C LEU A 35 15.50 -1.91 4.94
N ILE A 36 14.90 -0.73 4.97
CA ILE A 36 14.49 -0.08 6.22
C ILE A 36 13.44 -0.97 6.90
N ARG A 37 13.68 -1.30 8.17
CA ARG A 37 12.72 -2.03 9.03
C ARG A 37 12.13 -1.02 10.01
N PRO A 38 10.85 -0.65 9.85
CA PRO A 38 10.21 0.23 10.82
C PRO A 38 10.10 -0.49 12.18
N ASN A 39 10.18 0.24 13.29
CA ASN A 39 10.04 -0.32 14.63
C ASN A 39 8.57 -0.55 15.04
N THR A 40 7.70 -0.82 14.07
CA THR A 40 6.26 -0.99 14.28
C THR A 40 5.99 -2.46 14.65
N ASN A 41 5.76 -2.71 15.93
CA ASN A 41 5.45 -4.04 16.45
C ASN A 41 3.95 -4.37 16.28
N ALA A 42 3.63 -5.66 16.10
CA ALA A 42 2.23 -6.10 16.05
C ALA A 42 1.46 -5.71 17.32
N PHE A 43 2.13 -5.77 18.48
CA PHE A 43 1.57 -5.34 19.76
C PHE A 43 1.16 -3.86 19.76
N THR A 44 1.96 -2.98 19.13
CA THR A 44 1.64 -1.56 18.99
C THR A 44 0.35 -1.37 18.18
N ILE A 45 0.13 -2.16 17.12
CA ILE A 45 -1.10 -2.10 16.33
C ILE A 45 -2.31 -2.58 17.15
N ILE A 46 -2.15 -3.65 17.92
CA ILE A 46 -3.21 -4.17 18.79
C ILE A 46 -3.61 -3.11 19.82
N ILE A 47 -2.64 -2.45 20.47
CA ILE A 47 -2.92 -1.36 21.41
C ILE A 47 -3.66 -0.22 20.73
N ILE A 48 -3.20 0.22 19.55
CA ILE A 48 -3.88 1.29 18.79
C ILE A 48 -5.32 0.88 18.49
N PHE A 49 -5.54 -0.34 18.02
CA PHE A 49 -6.87 -0.85 17.72
C PHE A 49 -7.79 -0.85 18.96
N ILE A 50 -7.32 -1.40 20.09
CA ILE A 50 -8.05 -1.41 21.36
C ILE A 50 -8.36 0.01 21.80
N SER A 51 -7.39 0.93 21.72
CA SER A 51 -7.57 2.33 22.12
C SER A 51 -8.67 3.02 21.31
N ILE A 52 -8.75 2.77 20.00
CA ILE A 52 -9.78 3.32 19.11
C ILE A 52 -11.16 2.77 19.47
N VAL A 53 -11.26 1.47 19.76
CA VAL A 53 -12.52 0.82 20.16
C VAL A 53 -13.02 1.38 21.49
N VAL A 54 -12.16 1.45 22.50
CA VAL A 54 -12.50 2.01 23.82
C VAL A 54 -12.93 3.47 23.70
N PHE A 55 -12.21 4.27 22.92
CA PHE A 55 -12.57 5.65 22.65
C PHE A 55 -13.95 5.78 21.99
N GLY A 56 -14.25 4.93 21.00
CA GLY A 56 -15.57 4.91 20.35
C GLY A 56 -16.72 4.57 21.29
N ILE A 57 -16.52 3.63 22.21
CA ILE A 57 -17.50 3.29 23.25
C ILE A 57 -17.74 4.49 24.18
N ILE A 58 -16.68 5.14 24.65
CA ILE A 58 -16.77 6.31 25.53
C ILE A 58 -17.50 7.46 24.83
N CYS A 59 -17.13 7.79 23.59
CA CYS A 59 -17.78 8.84 22.81
C CYS A 59 -19.27 8.55 22.62
N SER A 60 -19.62 7.30 22.28
CA SER A 60 -21.02 6.90 22.09
C SER A 60 -21.83 7.07 23.36
N PHE A 61 -21.29 6.63 24.50
CA PHE A 61 -21.92 6.79 25.82
C PHE A 61 -22.15 8.26 26.17
N LEU A 62 -21.14 9.11 25.96
CA LEU A 62 -21.25 10.55 26.22
C LEU A 62 -22.32 11.20 25.35
N ILE A 63 -22.38 10.88 24.05
CA ILE A 63 -23.37 11.46 23.12
C ILE A 63 -24.80 11.05 23.50
N ILE A 64 -25.02 9.79 23.86
CA ILE A 64 -26.34 9.31 24.30
C ILE A 64 -26.78 10.09 25.54
N LYS A 65 -25.89 10.24 26.52
CA LYS A 65 -26.16 10.97 27.76
C LYS A 65 -26.41 12.46 27.52
N LEU A 66 -25.64 13.09 26.63
CA LEU A 66 -25.79 14.52 26.29
C LEU A 66 -27.08 14.81 25.51
N THR A 67 -27.48 13.89 24.63
CA THR A 67 -28.68 14.07 23.77
C THR A 67 -29.96 13.63 24.48
N ASN A 68 -29.85 12.94 25.63
CA ASN A 68 -30.95 12.30 26.35
C ASN A 68 -31.85 11.43 25.44
N ASN A 69 -31.25 10.80 24.43
CA ASN A 69 -31.95 10.08 23.38
C ASN A 69 -31.63 8.58 23.46
N GLU A 70 -32.18 7.93 24.49
CA GLU A 70 -31.94 6.52 24.78
C GLU A 70 -32.52 5.59 23.70
N ASN A 71 -33.64 6.00 23.08
CA ASN A 71 -34.32 5.23 22.03
C ASN A 71 -33.45 5.01 20.79
N ASN A 72 -32.58 5.96 20.46
CA ASN A 72 -31.68 5.89 19.31
C ASN A 72 -30.25 5.45 19.67
N SER A 73 -30.02 4.95 20.89
CA SER A 73 -28.70 4.60 21.41
C SER A 73 -27.88 3.69 20.49
N PHE A 74 -28.50 2.65 19.93
CA PHE A 74 -27.84 1.73 19.00
C PHE A 74 -27.42 2.43 17.69
N LEU A 75 -28.28 3.27 17.13
CA LEU A 75 -27.99 4.01 15.90
C LEU A 75 -26.87 5.03 16.12
N ILE A 76 -26.89 5.75 17.25
CA ILE A 76 -25.82 6.67 17.65
C ILE A 76 -24.50 5.93 17.78
N PHE A 77 -24.48 4.80 18.48
CA PHE A 77 -23.30 3.96 18.64
C PHE A 77 -22.73 3.51 17.29
N LEU A 78 -23.58 3.04 16.38
CA LEU A 78 -23.19 2.59 15.05
C LEU A 78 -22.59 3.72 14.20
N LEU A 79 -23.21 4.92 14.21
CA LEU A 79 -22.71 6.09 13.49
C LEU A 79 -21.36 6.58 14.05
N VAL A 80 -21.20 6.61 15.37
CA VAL A 80 -19.95 7.00 16.03
C VAL A 80 -18.85 6.00 15.70
N CYS A 81 -19.11 4.70 15.79
CA CYS A 81 -18.13 3.67 15.42
C CYS A 81 -17.73 3.76 13.94
N LEU A 82 -18.70 3.94 13.03
CA LEU A 82 -18.42 4.09 11.60
C LEU A 82 -17.58 5.34 11.31
N SER A 83 -17.89 6.48 11.92
CA SER A 83 -17.14 7.72 11.71
C SER A 83 -15.69 7.60 12.20
N ILE A 84 -15.47 7.04 13.40
CA ILE A 84 -14.14 6.79 13.94
C ILE A 84 -13.36 5.81 13.05
N PHE A 85 -14.03 4.74 12.57
CA PHE A 85 -13.41 3.78 11.67
C PHE A 85 -12.96 4.45 10.36
N ILE A 86 -13.81 5.27 9.73
CA ILE A 86 -13.46 5.99 8.50
C ILE A 86 -12.24 6.89 8.72
N LEU A 87 -12.22 7.65 9.83
CA LEU A 87 -11.12 8.56 10.13
C LEU A 87 -9.79 7.85 10.41
N THR A 88 -9.82 6.69 11.08
CA THR A 88 -8.62 5.98 11.53
C THR A 88 -8.12 4.89 10.59
N SER A 89 -9.00 4.37 9.71
CA SER A 89 -8.72 3.25 8.79
C SER A 89 -7.47 3.45 7.94
N ARG A 90 -7.23 4.67 7.42
CA ARG A 90 -6.06 4.99 6.61
C ARG A 90 -4.75 4.87 7.39
N LEU A 91 -4.71 5.42 8.61
CA LEU A 91 -3.55 5.29 9.49
C LEU A 91 -3.31 3.83 9.85
N PHE A 92 -4.39 3.09 10.15
CA PHE A 92 -4.32 1.67 10.46
C PHE A 92 -3.72 0.85 9.29
N CYS A 93 -4.17 1.08 8.06
CA CYS A 93 -3.61 0.40 6.88
C CYS A 93 -2.12 0.71 6.67
N ILE A 94 -1.67 1.95 6.89
CA ILE A 94 -0.24 2.29 6.80
C ILE A 94 0.54 1.52 7.88
N LYS A 95 0.04 1.48 9.11
CA LYS A 95 0.67 0.73 10.21
C LYS A 95 0.72 -0.76 9.95
N LEU A 96 -0.31 -1.34 9.32
CA LEU A 96 -0.28 -2.74 8.87
C LEU A 96 0.82 -2.99 7.84
N VAL A 97 1.02 -2.09 6.87
CA VAL A 97 2.10 -2.22 5.88
C VAL A 97 3.47 -2.09 6.55
N GLU A 98 3.64 -1.17 7.50
CA GLU A 98 4.89 -1.04 8.28
C GLU A 98 5.16 -2.29 9.12
N CYS A 99 4.15 -2.84 9.79
CA CYS A 99 4.27 -4.09 10.54
C CYS A 99 4.65 -5.26 9.63
N TYR A 100 4.02 -5.36 8.45
CA TYR A 100 4.46 -6.30 7.43
C TYR A 100 5.95 -6.10 7.08
N GLN A 101 6.40 -4.87 6.86
CA GLN A 101 7.81 -4.58 6.56
C GLN A 101 8.77 -4.93 7.72
N HIS A 102 8.32 -4.84 8.96
CA HIS A 102 9.07 -5.21 10.15
C HIS A 102 9.32 -6.73 10.22
N TYR A 103 8.27 -7.54 10.01
CA TYR A 103 8.36 -9.01 10.09
C TYR A 103 8.80 -9.68 8.78
N ALA A 104 8.66 -9.02 7.63
CA ALA A 104 8.98 -9.62 6.34
C ALA A 104 10.48 -9.94 6.22
N LYS A 105 10.77 -11.21 5.90
CA LYS A 105 12.12 -11.68 5.58
C LYS A 105 12.69 -10.92 4.38
N VAL A 106 14.02 -10.78 4.35
CA VAL A 106 14.76 -10.12 3.26
C VAL A 106 14.43 -10.76 1.91
N GLU A 107 14.37 -12.09 1.86
CA GLU A 107 13.98 -12.85 0.66
C GLU A 107 12.60 -12.43 0.15
N THR A 108 11.60 -12.34 1.02
CA THR A 108 10.23 -11.93 0.64
C THR A 108 10.21 -10.50 0.10
N ARG A 109 10.98 -9.59 0.71
CA ARG A 109 11.04 -8.18 0.25
C ARG A 109 11.77 -8.03 -1.09
N ARG A 110 12.78 -8.86 -1.35
CA ARG A 110 13.56 -8.85 -2.59
C ARG A 110 12.89 -9.57 -3.76
N LYS A 111 11.80 -10.32 -3.52
CA LYS A 111 10.96 -10.92 -4.58
C LYS A 111 10.14 -9.88 -5.36
N CYS A 112 10.09 -8.62 -4.92
CA CYS A 112 9.34 -7.60 -5.64
C CYS A 112 10.03 -7.26 -6.97
N LEU A 113 9.27 -7.32 -8.06
CA LEU A 113 9.76 -7.01 -9.40
C LEU A 113 9.44 -5.57 -9.83
N CYS A 114 8.73 -4.80 -8.99
CA CYS A 114 8.26 -3.48 -9.35
C CYS A 114 9.08 -2.37 -8.67
N ARG A 115 9.27 -1.26 -9.38
CA ARG A 115 9.70 0.03 -8.84
C ARG A 115 8.50 0.98 -8.79
N PRO A 116 8.22 1.66 -7.67
CA PRO A 116 8.68 1.36 -6.31
C PRO A 116 8.22 -0.03 -5.82
N THR A 117 8.75 -0.54 -4.71
CA THR A 117 8.37 -1.88 -4.22
C THR A 117 6.89 -1.95 -3.83
N CYS A 118 6.27 -3.13 -3.79
CA CYS A 118 4.84 -3.28 -3.45
C CYS A 118 4.46 -2.62 -2.11
N SER A 119 5.31 -2.76 -1.09
CA SER A 119 5.08 -2.15 0.22
C SER A 119 5.16 -0.62 0.17
N GLU A 120 6.03 -0.06 -0.68
CA GLU A 120 6.14 1.38 -0.86
C GLU A 120 5.00 1.93 -1.70
N TYR A 121 4.67 1.25 -2.79
CA TYR A 121 3.47 1.52 -3.57
C TYR A 121 2.23 1.54 -2.69
N ALA A 122 2.14 0.63 -1.71
CA ALA A 122 1.03 0.61 -0.76
C ALA A 122 0.99 1.87 0.11
N ILE A 123 2.12 2.27 0.70
CA ILE A 123 2.21 3.50 1.50
C ILE A 123 1.88 4.73 0.64
N ILE A 124 2.44 4.83 -0.57
CA ILE A 124 2.20 5.97 -1.47
C ILE A 124 0.72 6.01 -1.90
N SER A 125 0.14 4.87 -2.26
CA SER A 125 -1.27 4.76 -2.66
C SER A 125 -2.21 5.13 -1.52
N LEU A 126 -1.93 4.65 -0.29
CA LEU A 126 -2.68 4.99 0.91
C LEU A 126 -2.55 6.48 1.26
N LYS A 127 -1.44 7.14 0.90
CA LYS A 127 -1.25 8.59 1.07
C LYS A 127 -1.90 9.42 -0.04
N LYS A 128 -1.98 8.92 -1.26
CA LYS A 128 -2.47 9.67 -2.44
C LYS A 128 -3.98 9.55 -2.65
N TYR A 129 -4.56 8.38 -2.41
CA TYR A 129 -5.96 8.07 -2.76
C TYR A 129 -6.85 7.86 -1.51
N PHE A 130 -8.16 7.89 -1.73
CA PHE A 130 -9.14 7.40 -0.74
C PHE A 130 -8.96 5.90 -0.51
N LEU A 131 -9.27 5.43 0.70
CA LEU A 131 -9.01 4.06 1.12
C LEU A 131 -9.47 2.97 0.13
N PRO A 132 -10.73 2.95 -0.37
CA PRO A 132 -11.16 1.88 -1.28
C PRO A 132 -10.38 1.88 -2.60
N VAL A 133 -10.10 3.05 -3.17
CA VAL A 133 -9.31 3.20 -4.40
C VAL A 133 -7.86 2.78 -4.18
N ALA A 134 -7.28 3.19 -3.04
CA ALA A 134 -5.93 2.80 -2.66
C ALA A 134 -5.81 1.27 -2.51
N LEU A 135 -6.73 0.64 -1.76
CA LEU A 135 -6.75 -0.80 -1.55
C LEU A 135 -6.92 -1.56 -2.86
N PHE A 136 -7.82 -1.12 -3.75
CA PHE A 136 -7.99 -1.75 -5.06
C PHE A 136 -6.69 -1.70 -5.90
N LYS A 137 -6.03 -0.54 -5.97
CA LYS A 137 -4.74 -0.37 -6.67
C LYS A 137 -3.67 -1.30 -6.09
N ILE A 138 -3.57 -1.36 -4.76
CA ILE A 138 -2.61 -2.22 -4.04
C ILE A 138 -2.85 -3.69 -4.36
N LEU A 139 -4.10 -4.16 -4.20
CA LEU A 139 -4.46 -5.56 -4.45
C LEU A 139 -4.27 -5.95 -5.92
N LYS A 140 -4.67 -5.09 -6.86
CA LYS A 140 -4.44 -5.29 -8.29
C LYS A 140 -2.94 -5.48 -8.58
N ARG A 141 -2.08 -4.64 -7.99
CA ARG A 141 -0.63 -4.72 -8.17
C ARG A 141 -0.05 -6.02 -7.58
N LEU A 142 -0.44 -6.36 -6.35
CA LEU A 142 0.05 -7.57 -5.66
C LEU A 142 -0.35 -8.86 -6.39
N LEU A 143 -1.58 -8.93 -6.89
CA LEU A 143 -2.14 -10.16 -7.47
C LEU A 143 -1.85 -10.31 -8.97
N LYS A 144 -1.71 -9.20 -9.70
CA LYS A 144 -1.57 -9.22 -11.17
C LYS A 144 -0.23 -8.67 -11.64
N THR A 145 0.16 -7.47 -11.18
CA THR A 145 1.31 -6.75 -11.75
C THR A 145 2.66 -7.30 -11.30
N CYS A 146 2.81 -7.55 -9.99
CA CYS A 146 4.07 -7.98 -9.37
C CYS A 146 4.30 -9.50 -9.48
N ARG A 147 3.37 -10.25 -10.07
CA ARG A 147 3.59 -11.66 -10.41
C ARG A 147 4.19 -11.77 -11.81
N GLY A 148 5.17 -12.65 -11.97
CA GLY A 148 5.88 -12.90 -13.24
C GLY A 148 7.39 -12.98 -13.04
N GLY A 149 8.15 -12.78 -14.12
CA GLY A 149 9.61 -12.71 -14.12
C GLY A 149 10.17 -11.42 -14.73
N ILE A 150 9.32 -10.43 -15.00
CA ILE A 150 9.68 -9.18 -15.69
C ILE A 150 9.60 -8.02 -14.68
N TYR A 151 10.65 -7.20 -14.64
CA TYR A 151 10.71 -6.00 -13.81
C TYR A 151 9.87 -4.87 -14.44
N LYS A 152 9.18 -4.08 -13.61
CA LYS A 152 8.24 -3.05 -14.09
C LYS A 152 8.37 -1.76 -13.30
N ASN A 153 8.35 -0.62 -13.99
CA ASN A 153 8.16 0.68 -13.37
C ASN A 153 6.66 1.01 -13.33
N ASP A 154 6.07 1.07 -12.14
CA ASP A 154 4.63 1.29 -11.95
C ASP A 154 4.45 2.25 -10.78
N GLU A 155 4.33 3.54 -11.07
CA GLU A 155 4.12 4.58 -10.07
C GLU A 155 2.61 4.83 -9.85
N PRO A 156 2.15 4.99 -8.58
CA PRO A 156 0.73 5.04 -8.23
C PRO A 156 -0.04 6.26 -8.70
#